data_AF-A0AAV7IHE5-F1
#
_entry.id   AF-A0AAV7IHE5-F1
#
_cell.length_a   1.000
_cell.length_b   1.000
_cell.length_c   1.000
_cell.angle_alpha   90.00
_cell.angle_beta   90.00
_cell.angle_gamma   90.00
#
_symmetry.space_group_name_H-M   'P 1'
#
loop_
_entity.id
_entity.type
_entity.pdbx_description
1 polymer ?
#
loop_
_entity_poly.entity_id
_entity_poly.type
_entity_poly.pdbx_seq_one_letter_code
_entity_poly.pdbx_strand_id
1 'polypeptide(L)'
;MRWPALKVMYEDARDDQCNGCGHLINATELINPRCKLCNQTPVVKTSDHFFLNLPKIEPKIKEYVSSAEANWSGVARSATKPWLQDGLKPRCITRDIKWGIPVPLKSYEDKVFYEWSTTKTTSNSGVLSQRWTSRCTSS
;
A
#
# COMPACT_ATOMS: atom_id res chain seq x y z
N MET A 1 8.03 -23.70 16.81
CA MET A 1 8.69 -22.63 17.59
C MET A 1 8.31 -21.28 17.01
N ARG A 2 7.45 -20.54 17.71
CA ARG A 2 7.04 -19.18 17.32
C ARG A 2 7.96 -18.22 18.08
N TRP A 3 8.93 -17.62 17.41
CA TRP A 3 9.78 -16.61 18.04
C TRP A 3 8.93 -15.39 18.39
N PRO A 4 8.99 -14.87 19.62
CA PRO A 4 8.32 -13.65 20.00
C PRO A 4 9.04 -12.47 19.34
N ALA A 5 8.28 -11.59 18.67
CA ALA A 5 8.64 -10.23 18.22
C ALA A 5 10.16 -9.95 18.12
N LEU A 6 10.81 -10.53 17.12
CA LEU A 6 12.25 -10.40 16.91
C LEU A 6 12.57 -9.01 16.34
N LYS A 7 12.88 -8.08 17.23
CA LYS A 7 13.62 -6.87 16.85
C LYS A 7 14.92 -7.30 16.16
N VAL A 8 15.08 -6.94 14.90
CA VAL A 8 16.22 -7.38 14.07
C VAL A 8 17.46 -6.57 14.41
N MET A 9 18.52 -7.25 14.89
CA MET A 9 19.83 -6.69 15.21
C MET A 9 20.83 -6.77 14.04
N TYR A 10 20.38 -6.48 12.82
CA TYR A 10 21.28 -6.42 11.66
C TYR A 10 21.47 -4.95 11.27
N GLU A 11 22.71 -4.47 11.30
CA GLU A 11 23.06 -3.04 11.18
C GLU A 11 22.65 -2.41 9.84
N ASP A 12 22.58 -3.23 8.78
CA ASP A 12 22.20 -2.82 7.42
C ASP A 12 20.86 -3.44 6.97
N ALA A 13 19.94 -3.69 7.90
CA ALA A 13 18.60 -4.15 7.56
C ALA A 13 17.84 -3.02 6.85
N ARG A 14 17.17 -3.36 5.75
CA ARG A 14 16.29 -2.41 5.04
C ARG A 14 14.92 -2.40 5.69
N ASP A 15 14.16 -1.36 5.39
CA ASP A 15 12.83 -1.08 5.89
C ASP A 15 11.80 -2.18 5.58
N ASP A 16 12.07 -3.02 4.59
CA ASP A 16 11.22 -4.11 4.10
C ASP A 16 11.84 -5.51 4.28
N GLN A 17 13.17 -5.63 4.31
CA GLN A 17 13.87 -6.90 4.37
C GLN A 17 15.20 -6.82 5.13
N CYS A 18 15.44 -7.82 5.99
CA CYS A 18 16.75 -8.06 6.58
C CYS A 18 17.62 -8.91 5.63
N ASN A 19 18.72 -8.34 5.12
CA ASN A 19 19.65 -9.06 4.25
C ASN A 19 20.44 -10.17 4.97
N GLY A 20 20.55 -10.13 6.30
CA GLY A 20 21.27 -11.15 7.07
C GLY A 20 20.48 -12.45 7.28
N CYS A 21 19.16 -12.36 7.46
CA CYS A 21 18.30 -13.53 7.74
C CYS A 21 17.18 -13.75 6.72
N GLY A 22 17.03 -12.85 5.73
CA GLY A 22 15.97 -12.90 4.71
C GLY A 22 14.57 -12.59 5.22
N HIS A 23 14.42 -12.21 6.51
CA HIS A 23 13.13 -11.94 7.12
C HIS A 23 12.54 -10.61 6.62
N LEU A 24 11.23 -10.61 6.35
CA LEU A 24 10.48 -9.41 6.04
C LEU A 24 10.15 -8.68 7.33
N ILE A 25 10.53 -7.41 7.41
CA ILE A 25 10.34 -6.59 8.61
C ILE A 25 9.59 -5.31 8.27
N ASN A 26 9.00 -4.69 9.29
CA ASN A 26 8.52 -3.33 9.19
C ASN A 26 9.61 -2.36 9.67
N ALA A 27 9.73 -1.20 9.04
CA ALA A 27 10.68 -0.14 9.45
C ALA A 27 10.60 0.23 10.94
N THR A 28 9.43 0.12 11.56
CA THR A 28 9.20 0.41 12.99
C THR A 28 9.79 -0.62 13.94
N GLU A 29 10.19 -1.80 13.45
CA GLU A 29 10.74 -2.90 14.25
C GLU A 29 12.29 -2.86 14.32
N LEU A 30 12.92 -1.89 13.63
CA LEU A 30 14.36 -1.66 13.67
C LEU A 30 14.78 -1.08 15.03
N ILE A 31 15.86 -1.62 15.60
CA ILE A 31 16.38 -1.18 16.91
C ILE A 31 17.06 0.19 16.82
N ASN A 32 17.81 0.43 15.74
CA ASN A 32 18.54 1.67 15.50
C ASN A 32 18.28 2.17 14.08
N PRO A 33 17.07 2.68 13.79
CA PRO A 33 16.77 3.15 12.45
C PRO A 33 17.64 4.37 12.13
N ARG A 34 18.20 4.40 10.92
CA ARG A 34 19.03 5.49 10.41
C ARG A 34 18.57 5.88 9.01
N CYS A 35 18.41 7.17 8.77
CA CYS A 35 18.12 7.66 7.43
C CYS A 35 19.36 7.50 6.55
N LYS A 36 19.24 6.80 5.43
CA LYS A 36 20.35 6.58 4.49
C LYS A 36 20.85 7.87 3.83
N LEU A 37 20.00 8.90 3.74
CA LEU A 37 20.32 10.16 3.08
C LEU A 37 21.04 11.15 4.01
N CYS A 38 20.60 11.30 5.25
CA CYS A 38 21.12 12.31 6.19
C CYS A 38 21.76 11.73 7.46
N ASN A 39 21.76 10.40 7.62
CA ASN A 39 22.29 9.67 8.77
C ASN A 39 21.64 10.02 10.13
N GLN A 40 20.52 10.75 10.13
CA GLN A 40 19.75 11.07 11.34
C GLN A 40 18.80 9.92 11.70
N THR A 41 18.42 9.85 12.99
CA THR A 41 17.40 8.91 13.48
C THR A 41 16.02 9.36 13.01
N PRO A 42 15.29 8.55 12.21
CA PRO A 42 13.95 8.90 11.77
C PRO A 42 12.98 8.85 12.96
N VAL A 43 11.97 9.71 12.91
CA VAL A 43 10.91 9.79 13.93
C VAL A 43 9.61 9.33 13.29
N VAL A 44 8.91 8.40 13.94
CA VAL A 44 7.60 7.93 13.47
C VAL A 44 6.60 9.08 13.56
N LYS A 45 6.05 9.48 12.41
CA LYS A 45 5.00 10.50 12.32
C LYS A 45 3.70 9.89 11.82
N THR A 46 2.59 10.42 12.31
CA THR A 46 1.26 10.08 11.82
C THR A 46 0.91 10.95 10.63
N SER A 47 0.49 10.33 9.53
CA SER A 47 0.14 11.01 8.29
C SER A 47 -1.24 10.53 7.83
N ASP A 48 -2.08 11.46 7.38
CA ASP A 48 -3.40 11.13 6.85
C ASP A 48 -3.29 10.65 5.41
N HIS A 49 -3.93 9.52 5.08
CA HIS A 49 -3.94 8.96 3.74
C HIS A 49 -5.35 8.64 3.28
N PHE A 50 -5.58 8.73 1.97
CA PHE A 50 -6.82 8.25 1.37
C PHE A 50 -6.68 6.79 0.99
N PHE A 51 -7.78 6.04 1.16
CA PHE A 51 -7.86 4.63 0.86
C PHE A 51 -9.01 4.38 -0.11
N LEU A 52 -8.75 3.55 -1.12
CA LEU A 52 -9.78 3.00 -1.98
C LEU A 52 -10.45 1.83 -1.27
N ASN A 53 -11.77 1.95 -1.05
CA ASN A 53 -12.58 0.92 -0.43
C ASN A 53 -12.92 -0.19 -1.43
N LEU A 54 -11.94 -1.07 -1.69
CA LEU A 54 -12.13 -2.25 -2.52
C LEU A 54 -13.17 -3.24 -1.98
N PRO A 55 -13.33 -3.46 -0.65
CA PRO A 55 -14.37 -4.36 -0.14
C PRO A 55 -15.78 -4.00 -0.62
N LYS A 56 -16.07 -2.70 -0.75
CA LYS A 56 -17.37 -2.22 -1.24
C LYS A 56 -17.63 -2.54 -2.71
N ILE A 57 -16.57 -2.66 -3.51
CA ILE A 57 -16.62 -2.90 -4.96
C ILE A 57 -16.47 -4.40 -5.26
N GLU A 58 -15.94 -5.19 -4.32
CA GLU A 58 -15.68 -6.63 -4.44
C GLU A 58 -16.86 -7.44 -5.01
N PRO A 59 -18.13 -7.24 -4.61
CA PRO A 59 -19.24 -8.01 -5.17
C PRO A 59 -19.40 -7.82 -6.68
N LYS A 60 -19.26 -6.57 -7.15
CA LYS A 60 -19.35 -6.24 -8.58
C LYS A 60 -18.17 -6.81 -9.36
N ILE A 61 -16.98 -6.84 -8.74
CA ILE A 61 -15.79 -7.45 -9.36
C ILE A 61 -15.99 -8.96 -9.49
N LYS A 62 -16.53 -9.63 -8.46
CA LYS A 62 -16.82 -11.07 -8.52
C LYS A 62 -17.82 -11.40 -9.63
N GLU A 63 -18.89 -10.63 -9.74
CA GLU A 63 -19.89 -10.78 -10.82
C GLU A 63 -19.26 -10.59 -12.21
N TYR A 64 -18.43 -9.56 -12.39
CA TYR A 64 -17.72 -9.34 -13.65
C TYR A 64 -16.75 -10.49 -13.97
N VAL A 65 -15.97 -10.96 -12.98
CA VAL A 65 -15.02 -12.05 -13.19
C VAL A 65 -15.75 -13.33 -13.57
N SER A 66 -16.88 -13.67 -12.93
CA SER A 66 -17.67 -14.85 -13.29
C SER A 66 -18.22 -14.82 -14.72
N SER A 67 -18.49 -13.64 -15.29
CA SER A 67 -18.95 -13.52 -16.68
C SER A 67 -17.80 -13.46 -17.70
N ALA A 68 -16.62 -12.95 -17.31
CA ALA A 68 -15.50 -12.72 -18.22
C ALA A 68 -14.41 -13.80 -18.17
N GLU A 69 -14.29 -14.57 -17.08
CA GLU A 69 -13.15 -15.47 -16.84
C GLU A 69 -13.01 -16.58 -17.90
N ALA A 70 -14.11 -16.98 -18.54
CA ALA A 70 -14.10 -17.97 -19.61
C ALA A 70 -13.22 -17.57 -20.80
N ASN A 71 -13.08 -16.26 -21.04
CA ASN A 71 -12.29 -15.70 -22.13
C ASN A 71 -10.84 -15.38 -21.71
N TRP A 72 -10.45 -15.67 -20.47
CA TRP A 72 -9.13 -15.33 -19.95
C TRP A 72 -8.15 -16.50 -20.10
N SER A 73 -6.87 -16.16 -20.26
CA SER A 73 -5.80 -17.14 -20.24
C SER A 73 -5.78 -17.90 -18.89
N GLY A 74 -5.30 -19.14 -18.89
CA GLY A 74 -5.20 -19.95 -17.66
C GLY A 74 -4.36 -19.25 -16.57
N VAL A 75 -3.33 -18.50 -16.98
CA VAL A 75 -2.48 -17.73 -16.06
C VAL A 75 -3.26 -16.61 -15.39
N ALA A 76 -4.07 -15.85 -16.14
CA ALA A 76 -4.87 -14.76 -15.59
C ALA A 76 -5.89 -15.28 -14.56
N ARG A 77 -6.59 -16.38 -14.87
CA ARG A 77 -7.54 -17.01 -13.94
C ARG A 77 -6.88 -17.47 -12.65
N SER A 78 -5.75 -18.18 -12.76
CA SER A 78 -4.99 -18.66 -11.61
C SER A 78 -4.44 -17.53 -10.75
N ALA A 79 -4.04 -16.40 -11.35
CA ALA A 79 -3.57 -15.23 -10.62
C ALA A 79 -4.71 -14.48 -9.92
N THR A 80 -5.89 -14.37 -10.53
CA THR A 80 -7.02 -13.60 -9.94
C THR A 80 -7.74 -14.36 -8.82
N LYS A 81 -7.83 -15.69 -8.89
CA LYS A 81 -8.60 -16.48 -7.93
C LYS A 81 -8.17 -16.32 -6.46
N PRO A 82 -6.87 -16.36 -6.10
CA PRO A 82 -6.42 -16.12 -4.73
C PRO A 82 -6.80 -14.74 -4.19
N TRP A 83 -6.72 -13.70 -5.03
CA TRP A 83 -7.07 -12.33 -4.64
C TRP A 83 -8.55 -12.18 -4.26
N LEU A 84 -9.44 -12.89 -4.94
CA LEU A 84 -10.87 -12.88 -4.64
C LEU A 84 -11.25 -13.79 -3.46
N GLN A 85 -10.45 -14.83 -3.21
CA GLN A 85 -10.63 -15.73 -2.07
C GLN A 85 -10.19 -15.09 -0.75
N ASP A 86 -9.05 -14.39 -0.75
CA ASP A 86 -8.51 -13.70 0.43
C ASP A 86 -9.31 -12.44 0.83
N GLY A 87 -10.19 -11.97 -0.07
CA GLY A 87 -10.96 -10.74 0.10
C GLY A 87 -10.16 -9.49 -0.25
N LEU A 88 -10.80 -8.53 -0.93
CA LEU A 88 -10.11 -7.33 -1.39
C LEU A 88 -10.00 -6.33 -0.25
N LYS A 89 -8.78 -6.14 0.27
CA LYS A 89 -8.51 -5.18 1.36
C LYS A 89 -8.46 -3.74 0.84
N PRO A 90 -8.83 -2.73 1.65
CA PRO A 90 -8.63 -1.33 1.30
C PRO A 90 -7.18 -1.04 0.93
N ARG A 91 -6.95 -0.25 -0.12
CA ARG A 91 -5.60 0.09 -0.60
C ARG A 91 -5.38 1.59 -0.50
N CYS A 92 -4.24 1.98 0.06
CA CYS A 92 -3.83 3.39 0.15
C CYS A 92 -3.55 3.93 -1.26
N ILE A 93 -4.11 5.11 -1.57
CA ILE A 93 -4.00 5.76 -2.89
C ILE A 93 -3.21 7.07 -2.85
N THR A 94 -2.71 7.50 -1.69
CA THR A 94 -1.88 8.70 -1.57
C THR A 94 -0.48 8.42 -1.04
N ARG A 95 0.46 9.30 -1.40
CA ARG A 95 1.85 9.28 -0.96
C ARG A 95 2.33 10.66 -0.55
N ASP A 96 3.24 10.65 0.42
CA ASP A 96 3.91 11.82 0.97
C ASP A 96 5.18 12.11 0.17
N ILE A 97 5.03 12.34 -1.15
CA ILE A 97 6.13 12.68 -2.05
C ILE A 97 5.77 13.92 -2.85
N LYS A 98 6.76 14.69 -3.27
CA LYS A 98 6.57 15.94 -4.04
C LYS A 98 6.36 15.72 -5.54
N TRP A 99 6.71 14.53 -6.05
CA TRP A 99 6.65 14.22 -7.48
C TRP A 99 5.47 13.31 -7.79
N GLY A 100 4.43 13.86 -8.43
CA GLY A 100 3.22 13.12 -8.81
C GLY A 100 2.03 14.04 -9.10
N ILE A 101 0.83 13.46 -9.23
CA ILE A 101 -0.41 14.23 -9.43
C ILE A 101 -0.91 14.72 -8.07
N PRO A 102 -1.05 16.04 -7.85
CA PRO A 102 -1.49 16.56 -6.57
C PRO A 102 -2.94 16.18 -6.26
N VAL A 103 -3.24 15.97 -4.98
CA VAL A 103 -4.61 15.74 -4.54
C VAL A 103 -5.38 17.08 -4.59
N PRO A 104 -6.52 17.19 -5.29
CA PRO A 104 -7.27 18.44 -5.44
C PRO A 104 -8.10 18.75 -4.18
N LEU A 105 -7.48 18.77 -3.01
CA LEU A 105 -8.10 19.09 -1.73
C LEU A 105 -7.18 20.03 -0.95
N LYS A 106 -7.74 21.14 -0.46
CA LYS A 106 -7.03 22.24 0.20
C LYS A 106 -6.21 21.85 1.45
N SER A 107 -6.50 20.70 2.06
CA SER A 107 -5.76 20.18 3.23
C SER A 107 -4.72 19.11 2.89
N TYR A 108 -4.51 18.81 1.59
CA TYR A 108 -3.67 17.70 1.11
C TYR A 108 -2.74 18.12 -0.03
N GLU A 109 -2.43 19.42 -0.15
CA GLU A 109 -1.61 19.98 -1.23
C GLU A 109 -0.19 19.41 -1.26
N ASP A 110 0.31 18.94 -0.11
CA ASP A 110 1.62 18.29 0.01
C ASP A 110 1.60 16.78 -0.33
N LYS A 111 0.44 16.24 -0.72
CA LYS A 111 0.28 14.83 -1.06
C LYS A 111 -0.02 14.65 -2.53
N VAL A 112 0.51 13.56 -3.07
CA VAL A 112 0.23 13.13 -4.43
C VAL A 112 -0.53 11.81 -4.42
N PHE A 113 -1.30 11.58 -5.48
CA PHE A 113 -1.88 10.27 -5.73
C PHE A 113 -0.80 9.26 -6.11
N TYR A 114 -1.02 8.01 -5.72
CA TYR A 114 -0.17 6.89 -6.10
C TYR A 114 -0.35 6.60 -7.60
N GLU A 115 0.76 6.39 -8.30
CA GLU A 115 0.81 6.15 -9.75
C GLU A 115 -0.16 5.07 -10.24
N TRP A 116 -0.22 3.90 -9.57
CA TRP A 116 -1.17 2.81 -9.90
C TRP A 116 -2.64 3.23 -9.87
N SER A 117 -3.00 4.24 -9.06
CA SER A 117 -4.35 4.80 -9.01
C SER A 117 -4.58 5.80 -10.12
N THR A 118 -3.59 6.63 -10.43
CA THR A 118 -3.74 7.73 -11.40
C THR A 118 -3.88 7.26 -12.84
N THR A 119 -3.15 6.20 -13.24
CA THR A 119 -3.10 5.74 -14.64
C THR A 119 -4.46 5.25 -15.15
N LYS A 120 -5.37 4.85 -14.24
CA LYS A 120 -6.72 4.37 -14.61
C LYS A 120 -7.84 5.40 -14.36
N THR A 121 -7.57 6.48 -13.64
CA THR A 121 -8.58 7.51 -13.34
C THR A 121 -8.65 8.63 -14.38
N THR A 122 -7.62 8.82 -15.20
CA THR A 122 -7.63 9.86 -16.26
C THR A 122 -8.72 9.64 -17.31
N SER A 123 -9.32 8.44 -17.37
CA SER A 123 -10.41 8.13 -18.30
C SER A 123 -11.82 8.29 -17.72
N ASN A 124 -12.02 8.54 -16.42
CA ASN A 124 -13.36 8.69 -15.84
C ASN A 124 -13.35 9.54 -14.56
N SER A 125 -13.88 10.76 -14.68
CA SER A 125 -14.03 11.77 -13.62
C SER A 125 -15.10 11.35 -12.60
N GLY A 126 -14.75 10.55 -11.60
CA GLY A 126 -15.71 10.13 -10.58
C GLY A 126 -15.09 9.34 -9.42
N VAL A 127 -14.22 9.97 -8.63
CA VAL A 127 -13.64 9.32 -7.45
C VAL A 127 -14.59 9.46 -6.26
N LEU A 128 -15.20 8.34 -5.85
CA LEU A 128 -15.87 8.21 -4.56
C LEU A 128 -14.82 8.20 -3.44
N SER A 129 -14.49 9.36 -2.89
CA SER A 129 -13.62 9.44 -1.72
C SER A 129 -14.40 9.06 -0.47
N GLN A 130 -14.01 7.97 0.21
CA GLN A 130 -14.42 7.71 1.59
C GLN A 130 -13.22 8.00 2.50
N ARG A 131 -13.40 8.92 3.44
CA ARG A 131 -12.38 9.29 4.44
C ARG A 131 -12.26 8.17 5.46
N TRP A 132 -11.17 7.44 5.41
CA TRP A 132 -10.80 6.46 6.43
C TRP A 132 -9.40 6.81 6.94
N THR A 133 -9.32 7.21 8.21
CA THR A 133 -8.06 7.44 8.93
C THR A 133 -7.46 6.09 9.33
N SER A 134 -6.98 5.31 8.36
CA SER A 134 -6.13 4.16 8.66
C SER A 134 -4.68 4.61 8.73
N ARG A 135 -4.12 4.42 9.92
CA ARG A 135 -2.76 4.68 10.37
C ARG A 135 -1.74 4.08 9.38
N CYS A 136 -1.24 4.87 8.44
CA CYS A 136 -0.01 4.55 7.73
C CYS A 136 1.11 5.33 8.41
N THR A 137 1.92 4.63 9.18
CA THR A 137 3.20 5.14 9.66
C THR A 137 4.12 5.22 8.45
N SER A 138 4.25 6.40 7.86
CA SER A 138 5.27 6.65 6.85
C SER A 138 6.64 6.66 7.54
N SER A 139 7.51 5.77 7.04
CA SER A 139 8.95 5.67 7.27
C SER A 139 9.70 6.89 6.75
#